data_AF-A0A352ULX7-F1
#
_entry.id   AF-A0A352ULX7-F1
#
_cell.length_a   1.000
_cell.length_b   1.000
_cell.length_c   1.000
_cell.angle_alpha   90.00
_cell.angle_beta   90.00
_cell.angle_gamma   90.00
#
_symmetry.space_group_name_H-M   'P 1'
#
loop_
_entity.id
_entity.type
_entity.pdbx_description
1 polymer ?
#
loop_
_entity_poly.entity_id
_entity_poly.type
_entity_poly.pdbx_seq_one_letter_code
_entity_poly.pdbx_strand_id
1 'polypeptide(L)'
;HYYEQLVSLKGMGSMEDLAGMIPGMDAKALKGASFDEKALSRTEAIILSMTPKERDNPGILNSARKKRIAAGSGTSVVDINRLLKQYDMMQQMVRQMAGSGKRMKKFGKMGAIPGLGF
;
A
#
# COMPACT_ATOMS: atom_id res chain seq x y z
N HIS A 1 -9.99 -1.05 -6.76
CA HIS A 1 -8.53 -1.16 -7.07
C HIS A 1 -7.63 -1.63 -5.93
N TYR A 2 -7.83 -1.26 -4.64
CA TYR A 2 -6.95 -1.71 -3.54
C TYR A 2 -6.91 -3.24 -3.35
N TYR A 3 -8.06 -3.92 -3.47
CA TYR A 3 -8.14 -5.39 -3.40
C TYR A 3 -7.38 -6.06 -4.55
N GLU A 4 -7.52 -5.55 -5.78
CA GLU A 4 -6.80 -6.07 -6.95
C GLU A 4 -5.28 -5.93 -6.80
N GLN A 5 -4.81 -4.83 -6.19
CA GLN A 5 -3.39 -4.65 -5.88
C GLN A 5 -2.88 -5.68 -4.86
N LEU A 6 -3.69 -6.03 -3.85
CA LEU A 6 -3.35 -7.08 -2.89
C LEU A 6 -3.43 -8.49 -3.50
N VAL A 7 -4.40 -8.75 -4.36
CA VAL A 7 -4.53 -10.04 -5.07
C VAL A 7 -3.43 -10.23 -6.10
N SER A 8 -2.98 -9.17 -6.77
CA SER A 8 -1.82 -9.22 -7.67
C SER A 8 -0.53 -9.61 -6.94
N LEU A 9 -0.42 -9.31 -5.64
CA LEU A 9 0.68 -9.78 -4.79
C LEU A 9 0.48 -11.24 -4.35
N LYS A 10 -0.77 -11.69 -4.16
CA LYS A 10 -1.14 -13.08 -3.83
C LYS A 10 -0.95 -14.03 -5.02
N GLY A 11 -1.06 -13.53 -6.25
CA GLY A 11 -0.92 -14.30 -7.50
C GLY A 11 0.51 -14.45 -8.02
N MET A 12 1.48 -13.74 -7.44
CA MET A 12 2.90 -14.04 -7.63
C MET A 12 3.27 -15.17 -6.68
N GLY A 13 3.28 -16.40 -7.21
CA GLY A 13 3.88 -17.54 -6.53
C GLY A 13 5.28 -17.18 -6.04
N SER A 14 5.59 -17.60 -4.81
CA SER A 14 6.90 -17.57 -4.18
C SER A 14 7.63 -16.21 -4.28
N MET A 15 7.50 -15.40 -3.24
CA MET A 15 8.48 -14.35 -2.93
C MET A 15 9.95 -14.85 -2.93
N GLU A 16 10.18 -16.17 -2.84
CA GLU A 16 11.48 -16.82 -3.04
C GLU A 16 12.06 -16.57 -4.45
N ASP A 17 11.22 -16.51 -5.48
CA ASP A 17 11.67 -16.24 -6.86
C ASP A 17 12.00 -14.76 -7.05
N LEU A 18 11.27 -13.85 -6.40
CA LEU A 18 11.55 -12.41 -6.38
C LEU A 18 12.82 -12.07 -5.57
N ALA A 19 13.07 -12.79 -4.47
CA ALA A 19 14.29 -12.66 -3.67
C ALA A 19 15.55 -12.97 -4.49
N GLY A 20 15.45 -13.90 -5.46
CA GLY A 20 16.54 -14.26 -6.36
C GLY A 20 16.84 -13.22 -7.45
N MET A 21 15.97 -12.23 -7.68
CA MET A 21 16.12 -11.23 -8.75
C MET A 21 16.65 -9.86 -8.28
N ILE A 22 16.82 -9.64 -6.98
CA ILE A 22 17.33 -8.38 -6.43
C ILE A 22 18.81 -8.55 -6.04
N PRO A 23 19.77 -8.08 -6.85
CA PRO A 23 21.18 -8.17 -6.49
C PRO A 23 21.47 -7.31 -5.25
N GLY A 24 22.08 -7.91 -4.23
CA GLY A 24 22.48 -7.23 -2.99
C GLY A 24 21.48 -7.28 -1.85
N MET A 25 20.34 -7.98 -1.99
CA MET A 25 19.42 -8.22 -0.88
C MET A 25 19.62 -9.64 -0.33
N ASP A 26 20.01 -9.74 0.95
CA ASP A 26 20.24 -11.02 1.61
C ASP A 26 18.91 -11.78 1.70
N ALA A 27 18.82 -12.96 1.08
CA ALA A 27 17.61 -13.79 1.08
C ALA A 27 17.13 -14.11 2.52
N LYS A 28 18.02 -14.04 3.52
CA LYS A 28 17.68 -14.16 4.95
C LYS A 28 16.93 -12.95 5.52
N ALA A 29 17.13 -11.74 4.99
CA ALA A 29 16.38 -10.55 5.41
C ALA A 29 14.90 -10.64 4.98
N LEU A 30 14.63 -11.34 3.89
CA LEU A 30 13.26 -11.65 3.45
C LEU A 30 12.65 -12.86 4.15
N LYS A 31 13.44 -13.83 4.62
CA LYS A 31 12.94 -14.97 5.42
C LYS A 31 12.24 -14.56 6.72
N GLY A 32 12.56 -13.40 7.28
CA GLY A 32 11.90 -12.84 8.47
C GLY A 32 10.65 -12.03 8.17
N ALA A 33 10.47 -11.58 6.92
CA ALA A 33 9.20 -11.10 6.40
C ALA A 33 8.36 -12.32 6.01
N SER A 34 8.11 -13.22 6.97
CA SER A 34 7.04 -14.20 6.81
C SER A 34 5.78 -13.40 6.55
N PHE A 35 5.35 -13.38 5.29
CA PHE A 35 4.02 -12.97 4.92
C PHE A 35 3.10 -13.90 5.68
N ASP A 36 2.67 -13.46 6.86
CA ASP A 36 1.76 -14.22 7.69
C ASP A 36 0.48 -14.34 6.87
N GLU A 37 0.29 -15.50 6.25
CA GLU A 37 -0.90 -15.80 5.44
C GLU A 37 -2.17 -15.52 6.25
N LYS A 38 -2.10 -15.65 7.59
CA LYS A 38 -3.19 -15.30 8.49
C LYS A 38 -3.38 -13.79 8.64
N ALA A 39 -2.34 -12.97 8.53
CA ALA A 39 -2.46 -11.52 8.50
C ALA A 39 -3.03 -11.04 7.16
N LEU A 40 -2.62 -11.65 6.05
CA LEU A 40 -3.17 -11.39 4.72
C LEU A 40 -4.65 -11.79 4.64
N SER A 41 -5.00 -12.99 5.11
CA SER A 41 -6.39 -13.47 5.09
C SER A 41 -7.32 -12.61 5.95
N ARG A 42 -6.85 -12.15 7.13
CA ARG A 42 -7.58 -11.18 7.96
C ARG A 42 -7.78 -9.85 7.25
N THR A 43 -6.75 -9.36 6.57
CA THR A 43 -6.82 -8.12 5.79
C THR A 43 -7.83 -8.25 4.64
N GLU A 44 -7.77 -9.36 3.91
CA GLU A 44 -8.73 -9.71 2.86
C GLU A 44 -10.16 -9.77 3.39
N ALA A 45 -10.40 -10.45 4.52
CA ALA A 45 -11.72 -10.54 5.15
C ALA A 45 -12.26 -9.16 5.55
N ILE A 46 -11.42 -8.28 6.11
CA ILE A 46 -11.78 -6.90 6.45
C ILE A 46 -12.22 -6.12 5.21
N ILE A 47 -11.44 -6.18 4.13
CA ILE A 47 -11.72 -5.45 2.89
C ILE A 47 -12.98 -5.97 2.22
N LEU A 48 -13.16 -7.30 2.17
CA LEU A 48 -14.35 -7.92 1.60
C LEU A 48 -15.63 -7.56 2.36
N SER A 49 -15.53 -7.27 3.66
CA SER A 49 -16.64 -6.82 4.51
C SER A 49 -16.99 -5.32 4.38
N MET A 50 -16.20 -4.56 3.61
CA MET A 50 -16.50 -3.16 3.27
C MET A 50 -17.43 -3.08 2.05
N THR A 51 -18.24 -2.03 2.02
CA THR A 51 -18.98 -1.62 0.81
C THR A 51 -18.02 -0.98 -0.22
N PRO A 52 -18.36 -0.95 -1.53
CA PRO A 52 -17.52 -0.33 -2.55
C PRO A 52 -17.09 1.10 -2.21
N LYS A 53 -18.04 1.92 -1.74
CA LYS A 53 -17.78 3.31 -1.32
C LYS A 53 -16.75 3.42 -0.18
N GLU A 54 -16.77 2.47 0.76
CA GLU A 54 -15.82 2.43 1.87
C GLU A 54 -14.44 1.93 1.43
N ARG A 55 -14.37 1.03 0.43
CA ARG A 55 -13.09 0.58 -0.15
C ARG A 55 -12.40 1.68 -0.94
N ASP A 56 -13.18 2.48 -1.67
CA ASP A 56 -12.66 3.59 -2.46
C ASP A 56 -12.19 4.75 -1.58
N ASN A 57 -12.85 4.95 -0.43
CA ASN A 57 -12.47 5.97 0.53
C ASN A 57 -12.57 5.43 1.99
N PRO A 58 -11.51 4.77 2.49
CA PRO A 58 -11.48 4.24 3.86
C PRO A 58 -11.62 5.32 4.95
N GLY A 59 -11.38 6.60 4.62
CA GLY A 59 -11.52 7.73 5.54
C GLY A 59 -12.96 7.99 6.01
N ILE A 60 -13.97 7.47 5.31
CA ILE A 60 -15.39 7.63 5.71
C ILE A 60 -15.83 6.65 6.83
N LEU A 61 -14.95 5.76 7.26
CA LEU A 61 -15.26 4.74 8.26
C LEU A 61 -15.39 5.37 9.65
N ASN A 62 -16.64 5.57 10.09
CA ASN A 62 -16.99 5.93 11.45
C ASN A 62 -17.08 4.69 12.37
N SER A 63 -17.31 4.91 13.67
CA SER A 63 -17.38 3.83 14.67
C SER A 63 -18.44 2.76 14.37
N ALA A 64 -19.60 3.16 13.84
CA ALA A 64 -20.67 2.21 13.48
C ALA A 64 -20.26 1.32 12.30
N ARG A 65 -19.66 1.89 11.26
CA ARG A 65 -19.15 1.14 10.09
C ARG A 65 -18.03 0.18 10.50
N LYS A 66 -17.11 0.62 11.35
CA LYS A 66 -16.02 -0.23 11.87
C LYS A 66 -16.57 -1.42 12.66
N LYS A 67 -17.59 -1.23 13.50
CA LYS A 67 -18.24 -2.34 14.23
C LYS A 67 -18.91 -3.34 13.28
N ARG A 68 -19.61 -2.86 12.25
CA ARG A 68 -20.23 -3.73 11.22
C ARG A 68 -19.18 -4.55 10.46
N ILE A 69 -18.10 -3.91 10.02
CA ILE A 69 -17.01 -4.58 9.30
C ILE A 69 -16.37 -5.63 10.20
N ALA A 70 -16.02 -5.29 11.44
CA ALA A 70 -15.43 -6.20 12.41
C ALA A 70 -16.28 -7.46 12.63
N ALA A 71 -17.59 -7.30 12.78
CA ALA A 71 -18.53 -8.41 12.90
C ALA A 71 -18.60 -9.27 11.62
N GLY A 72 -18.58 -8.63 10.43
CA GLY A 72 -18.62 -9.34 9.15
C GLY A 72 -17.33 -10.07 8.79
N SER A 73 -16.18 -9.56 9.23
CA SER A 73 -14.86 -10.13 8.94
C SER A 73 -14.32 -11.06 10.02
N GLY A 74 -15.01 -11.17 11.17
CA GLY A 74 -14.50 -11.93 12.33
C GLY A 74 -13.24 -11.31 12.95
N THR A 75 -13.07 -9.99 12.83
CA THR A 75 -11.89 -9.26 13.35
C THR A 75 -12.31 -8.22 14.38
N SER A 76 -11.34 -7.52 14.98
CA SER A 76 -11.62 -6.44 15.92
C SER A 76 -11.62 -5.06 15.25
N VAL A 77 -12.21 -4.07 15.93
CA VAL A 77 -12.10 -2.64 15.52
C VAL A 77 -10.65 -2.16 15.56
N VAL A 78 -9.81 -2.76 16.42
CA VAL A 78 -8.38 -2.43 16.53
C VAL A 78 -7.65 -2.85 15.25
N ASP A 79 -7.96 -4.02 14.70
CA ASP A 79 -7.37 -4.50 13.44
C ASP A 79 -7.72 -3.57 12.28
N ILE A 80 -8.97 -3.11 12.21
CA ILE A 80 -9.41 -2.15 11.20
C ILE A 80 -8.65 -0.82 11.35
N ASN A 81 -8.46 -0.32 12.56
CA ASN A 81 -7.70 0.91 12.79
C ASN A 81 -6.22 0.77 12.40
N ARG A 82 -5.62 -0.41 12.60
CA ARG A 82 -4.25 -0.68 12.14
C ARG A 82 -4.16 -0.63 10.62
N LEU A 83 -5.10 -1.27 9.93
CA LEU A 83 -5.19 -1.23 8.46
C LEU A 83 -5.35 0.20 7.93
N LEU A 84 -6.23 1.00 8.55
CA LEU A 84 -6.43 2.40 8.16
C LEU A 84 -5.15 3.23 8.32
N LYS A 85 -4.40 3.04 9.41
CA LYS A 85 -3.10 3.72 9.60
C LYS A 85 -2.09 3.33 8.52
N GLN A 86 -2.02 2.05 8.16
CA GLN A 86 -1.14 1.57 7.08
C GLN A 86 -1.53 2.18 5.73
N TYR A 87 -2.83 2.26 5.45
CA TYR A 87 -3.37 2.91 4.27
C TYR A 87 -3.00 4.41 4.22
N ASP A 88 -3.21 5.14 5.32
CA ASP A 88 -2.88 6.57 5.39
C ASP A 88 -1.39 6.84 5.17
N MET A 89 -0.52 6.00 5.75
CA MET A 89 0.93 6.08 5.54
C MET A 89 1.30 5.85 4.07
N MET A 90 0.70 4.84 3.43
CA MET A 90 0.90 4.59 2.00
C MET A 90 0.44 5.77 1.15
N GLN A 91 -0.74 6.33 1.45
CA GLN A 91 -1.26 7.52 0.75
C GLN A 91 -0.34 8.74 0.91
N GLN A 92 0.22 8.95 2.10
CA GLN A 92 1.20 10.01 2.35
C GLN A 92 2.45 9.80 1.52
N MET A 93 2.97 8.57 1.45
CA MET A 93 4.13 8.24 0.62
C MET A 93 3.86 8.50 -0.86
N VAL A 94 2.72 8.04 -1.39
CA VAL A 94 2.32 8.28 -2.79
C VAL A 94 2.21 9.79 -3.07
N ARG A 95 1.62 10.56 -2.16
CA ARG A 95 1.51 12.02 -2.28
C ARG A 95 2.87 12.70 -2.27
N GLN A 96 3.77 12.29 -1.38
CA GLN A 96 5.14 12.82 -1.31
C GLN A 96 5.91 12.50 -2.59
N MET A 97 5.80 11.27 -3.11
CA MET A 97 6.47 10.86 -4.34
C MET A 97 5.92 11.60 -5.57
N ALA A 98 4.60 11.77 -5.67
CA ALA A 98 3.94 12.56 -6.70
C ALA A 98 4.31 14.07 -6.60
N GLY A 99 4.46 14.59 -5.39
CA GLY A 99 4.91 15.96 -5.12
C GLY A 99 6.39 16.19 -5.50
N SER A 100 7.25 15.22 -5.25
CA SER A 100 8.67 15.24 -5.65
C SER A 100 8.83 15.22 -7.18
N GLY A 101 8.00 14.48 -7.91
CA GLY A 101 7.99 14.51 -9.38
C GLY A 101 7.62 15.88 -9.97
N LYS A 102 6.71 16.63 -9.31
CA LYS A 102 6.39 18.02 -9.71
C LYS A 102 7.50 19.02 -9.38
N ARG A 103 8.23 18.84 -8.26
CA ARG A 103 9.41 19.65 -7.94
C ARG A 103 10.58 19.35 -8.88
N MET A 104 10.79 18.09 -9.27
CA MET A 104 11.78 17.69 -10.27
C MET A 104 11.54 18.34 -11.64
N LYS A 105 10.27 18.39 -12.10
CA LYS A 105 9.90 19.11 -13.34
C LYS A 105 10.16 20.62 -13.28
N LYS A 106 10.12 21.23 -12.10
CA LYS A 106 10.40 22.68 -11.93
C LYS A 106 11.90 22.97 -11.91
N PHE A 107 12.73 22.07 -11.39
CA PHE A 107 14.20 22.18 -11.45
C PHE A 107 14.77 21.79 -12.83
N GLY A 108 14.19 20.82 -13.53
CA GLY A 108 14.59 20.46 -14.90
C GLY A 108 14.30 21.54 -15.94
N LYS A 109 13.35 22.45 -15.67
CA LYS A 109 13.01 23.58 -16.55
C LYS A 109 13.84 24.85 -16.29
N MET A 110 14.73 24.83 -15.30
CA MET A 110 15.58 25.97 -14.92
C MET A 110 17.08 25.70 -15.20
N GLY A 111 17.43 24.48 -15.65
CA GLY A 111 18.77 24.10 -16.10
C GLY A 111 18.98 24.12 -17.62
N ALA A 112 17.95 24.43 -18.40
CA ALA A 112 18.06 24.69 -19.83
C ALA A 112 17.99 26.20 -20.08
N ILE A 113 19.06 26.91 -19.74
CA ILE A 113 19.34 28.23 -20.33
C ILE A 113 19.99 27.94 -21.69
N PRO A 114 19.31 28.15 -22.82
CA PRO A 114 19.94 28.08 -24.13
C PRO A 114 20.64 29.42 -24.36
N GLY A 115 21.97 29.46 -24.29
CA GLY A 115 22.66 30.74 -24.50
C GLY A 115 24.17 30.82 -24.26
N LEU A 116 24.93 29.72 -24.37
CA LEU A 116 26.39 29.81 -24.51
C LEU A 116 26.78 29.44 -25.94
N GLY A 117 26.60 30.43 -26.81
CA GLY A 117 27.33 30.58 -28.05
C GLY A 117 28.10 31.90 -28.00
N PHE A 118 29.34 31.86 -28.47
CA PHE A 118 30.43 32.85 -28.42
C PHE A 118 31.30 32.81 -27.16
#